data_AF-A0A3B8V415-F1
#
_entry.id   AF-A0A3B8V415-F1
#
_cell.length_a   1.000
_cell.length_b   1.000
_cell.length_c   1.000
_cell.angle_alpha   90.00
_cell.angle_beta   90.00
_cell.angle_gamma   90.00
#
_symmetry.space_group_name_H-M   'P 1'
#
loop_
_entity.id
_entity.type
_entity.pdbx_description
1 polymer ?
#
loop_
_entity_poly.entity_id
_entity_poly.type
_entity_poly.pdbx_seq_one_letter_code
_entity_poly.pdbx_strand_id
1 'polypeptide(L)'
;MYKARYYKADGKKGKARALPDSLFDGVVNEGVMHQAVTTYLANQRQGTAAAKGRSDVRGGGRKPWRQKGTGRARAGTIRSPIWVGGGVAFPPIPHSWRKRLPKKVKALARRSALNDRAENDRVVLADLPVMESPKTRDLVSFLGSIAPEGKVLVLTDGTNENLYLSARNLSNVSVVEFGGESVYDVLWAYTVVIERSALDEKPKAKAKVKAETAAEAAPEAEAEAPEAEAEVEPAAEAEEEAEEEAPEADEEEAPEAEAEEAAEAEADEAPEAEAVEAPEAEAEVEPAAEAEEEAEEEAPEADAEEAPEVDTEEDDDA
;
A
#
# COMPACT_ATOMS: atom_id res chain seq x y z
N MET A 1 27.80 12.32 -11.81
CA MET A 1 26.80 13.40 -11.95
C MET A 1 25.84 13.04 -13.07
N TYR A 2 24.63 12.62 -12.71
CA TYR A 2 23.58 12.28 -13.68
C TYR A 2 23.12 13.53 -14.43
N LYS A 3 22.77 13.37 -15.71
CA LYS A 3 22.21 14.45 -16.54
C LYS A 3 20.80 14.07 -16.95
N ALA A 4 19.85 14.95 -16.73
CA ALA A 4 18.48 14.75 -17.14
C ALA A 4 18.13 15.57 -18.38
N ARG A 5 17.23 15.03 -19.21
CA ARG A 5 16.60 15.76 -20.32
C ARG A 5 15.85 16.95 -19.76
N TYR A 6 15.96 18.11 -20.41
CA TYR A 6 15.30 19.33 -19.95
C TYR A 6 14.30 19.82 -21.00
N TYR A 7 13.10 20.21 -20.56
CA TYR A 7 12.04 20.77 -21.40
C TYR A 7 11.58 22.11 -20.84
N LYS A 8 11.34 23.08 -21.71
CA LYS A 8 10.77 24.38 -21.34
C LYS A 8 9.24 24.29 -21.23
N ALA A 9 8.62 25.30 -20.63
CA ALA A 9 7.16 25.42 -20.56
C ALA A 9 6.47 25.34 -21.94
N ASP A 10 7.15 25.77 -23.00
CA ASP A 10 6.68 25.68 -24.40
C ASP A 10 6.73 24.24 -24.99
N GLY A 11 7.12 23.23 -24.21
CA GLY A 11 7.30 21.85 -24.68
C GLY A 11 8.58 21.61 -25.50
N LYS A 12 9.38 22.67 -25.77
CA LYS A 12 10.63 22.57 -26.53
C LYS A 12 11.75 21.94 -25.70
N LYS A 13 12.51 21.04 -26.33
CA LYS A 13 13.71 20.42 -25.76
C LYS A 13 14.80 21.49 -25.52
N GLY A 14 15.25 21.59 -24.28
CA GLY A 14 16.40 22.41 -23.88
C GLY A 14 17.69 21.60 -23.78
N LYS A 15 18.78 22.27 -23.37
CA LYS A 15 20.05 21.60 -23.07
C LYS A 15 19.91 20.75 -21.82
N ALA A 16 20.39 19.51 -21.85
CA ALA A 16 20.42 18.63 -20.69
C ALA A 16 21.11 19.30 -19.50
N ARG A 17 20.54 19.14 -18.30
CA ARG A 17 21.02 19.75 -17.06
C ARG A 17 21.53 18.68 -16.10
N ALA A 18 22.51 19.06 -15.30
CA ALA A 18 23.03 18.19 -14.25
C ALA A 18 22.04 18.12 -13.09
N LEU A 19 21.85 16.91 -12.55
CA LEU A 19 21.09 16.68 -11.33
C LEU A 19 21.98 16.91 -10.09
N PRO A 20 21.42 17.35 -8.96
CA PRO A 20 22.20 17.60 -7.75
C PRO A 20 22.73 16.30 -7.12
N ASP A 21 24.03 16.22 -6.88
CA ASP A 21 24.70 15.02 -6.34
C ASP A 21 24.22 14.64 -4.92
N SER A 22 23.63 15.59 -4.16
CA SER A 22 23.09 15.32 -2.82
C SER A 22 21.88 14.38 -2.83
N LEU A 23 21.08 14.44 -3.89
CA LEU A 23 19.90 13.60 -4.09
C LEU A 23 20.17 12.46 -5.07
N PHE A 24 21.07 12.68 -6.04
CA PHE A 24 21.36 11.73 -7.10
C PHE A 24 22.79 11.19 -6.98
N ASP A 25 23.03 10.37 -5.94
CA ASP A 25 24.34 9.77 -5.65
C ASP A 25 24.57 8.42 -6.35
N GLY A 26 23.56 7.87 -7.03
CA GLY A 26 23.66 6.58 -7.74
C GLY A 26 23.69 5.36 -6.83
N VAL A 27 23.36 5.52 -5.54
CA VAL A 27 23.31 4.39 -4.61
C VAL A 27 21.86 3.92 -4.46
N VAL A 28 21.58 2.73 -4.98
CA VAL A 28 20.26 2.09 -4.91
C VAL A 28 20.27 1.00 -3.83
N ASN A 29 19.47 1.17 -2.78
CA ASN A 29 19.29 0.19 -1.71
C ASN A 29 17.92 -0.49 -1.82
N GLU A 30 17.87 -1.63 -2.51
CA GLU A 30 16.62 -2.38 -2.76
C GLU A 30 15.91 -2.82 -1.48
N GLY A 31 16.64 -3.35 -0.48
CA GLY A 31 16.03 -3.82 0.77
C GLY A 31 15.29 -2.71 1.53
N VAL A 32 15.85 -1.49 1.52
CA VAL A 32 15.24 -0.32 2.17
C VAL A 32 14.04 0.19 1.36
N MET A 33 14.11 0.15 0.02
CA MET A 33 12.98 0.46 -0.85
C MET A 33 11.83 -0.52 -0.63
N HIS A 34 12.10 -1.83 -0.61
CA HIS A 34 11.11 -2.87 -0.34
C HIS A 34 10.45 -2.69 1.04
N GLN A 35 11.25 -2.40 2.08
CA GLN A 35 10.72 -2.14 3.42
C GLN A 35 9.81 -0.90 3.45
N ALA A 36 10.18 0.16 2.72
CA ALA A 36 9.37 1.37 2.60
C ALA A 36 8.04 1.12 1.87
N VAL A 37 8.06 0.36 0.78
CA VAL A 37 6.87 0.00 0.00
C VAL A 37 5.93 -0.90 0.78
N THR A 38 6.44 -1.98 1.38
CA THR A 38 5.63 -2.90 2.19
C THR A 38 5.00 -2.19 3.39
N THR A 39 5.72 -1.25 4.01
CA THR A 39 5.16 -0.42 5.08
C THR A 39 4.09 0.54 4.56
N TYR A 40 4.30 1.17 3.41
CA TYR A 40 3.32 2.05 2.78
C TYR A 40 2.02 1.29 2.49
N LEU A 41 2.11 0.11 1.84
CA LEU A 41 0.96 -0.73 1.53
C LEU A 41 0.27 -1.27 2.79
N ALA A 42 1.03 -1.69 3.81
CA ALA A 42 0.45 -2.11 5.09
C ALA A 42 -0.34 -0.97 5.77
N ASN A 43 0.17 0.26 5.72
CA ASN A 43 -0.48 1.43 6.30
C ASN A 43 -1.78 1.84 5.59
N GLN A 44 -1.98 1.42 4.33
CA GLN A 44 -3.24 1.65 3.59
C GLN A 44 -4.34 0.66 3.98
N ARG A 45 -4.01 -0.47 4.63
CA ARG A 45 -4.99 -1.48 5.02
C ARG A 45 -5.82 -0.99 6.19
N GLN A 46 -7.15 -1.00 6.04
CA GLN A 46 -8.09 -0.51 7.06
C GLN A 46 -8.25 -1.46 8.25
N GLY A 47 -8.13 -2.78 8.05
CA GLY A 47 -8.20 -3.76 9.13
C GLY A 47 -9.59 -3.95 9.75
N THR A 48 -10.66 -3.77 8.97
CA THR A 48 -12.07 -3.82 9.43
C THR A 48 -12.68 -5.22 9.46
N ALA A 49 -11.91 -6.27 9.14
CA ALA A 49 -12.40 -7.64 9.16
C ALA A 49 -12.66 -8.11 10.59
N ALA A 50 -13.90 -8.52 10.86
CA ALA A 50 -14.35 -9.05 12.14
C ALA A 50 -15.22 -10.29 11.94
N ALA A 51 -15.09 -11.28 12.81
CA ALA A 51 -16.08 -12.34 12.96
C ALA A 51 -16.37 -12.60 14.44
N LYS A 52 -17.53 -13.18 14.72
CA LYS A 52 -17.94 -13.48 16.10
C LYS A 52 -17.25 -14.74 16.60
N GLY A 53 -16.57 -14.63 17.73
CA GLY A 53 -16.09 -15.78 18.46
C GLY A 53 -17.25 -16.56 19.11
N ARG A 54 -16.94 -17.69 19.73
CA ARG A 54 -17.92 -18.51 20.47
C ARG A 54 -18.70 -17.69 21.51
N SER A 55 -18.05 -16.75 22.19
CA SER A 55 -18.63 -15.89 23.23
C SER A 55 -19.61 -14.86 22.68
N ASP A 56 -19.39 -14.39 21.46
CA ASP A 56 -20.08 -13.22 20.90
C ASP A 56 -21.31 -13.62 20.06
N VAL A 57 -21.39 -14.91 19.66
CA VAL A 57 -22.58 -15.48 19.03
C VAL A 57 -23.72 -15.57 20.05
N ARG A 58 -24.94 -15.20 19.65
CA ARG A 58 -26.12 -15.19 20.53
C ARG A 58 -26.49 -16.62 20.98
N GLY A 59 -26.88 -16.77 22.26
CA GLY A 59 -27.42 -18.03 22.81
C GLY A 59 -26.42 -18.87 23.59
N GLY A 60 -26.60 -20.20 23.62
CA GLY A 60 -25.64 -21.15 24.17
C GLY A 60 -25.37 -21.07 25.69
N GLY A 61 -26.30 -20.53 26.48
CA GLY A 61 -26.21 -20.44 27.94
C GLY A 61 -26.62 -21.71 28.70
N ARG A 62 -27.16 -22.73 28.02
CA ARG A 62 -27.51 -24.03 28.61
C ARG A 62 -26.83 -25.16 27.86
N LYS A 63 -26.35 -26.15 28.61
CA LYS A 63 -25.78 -27.37 28.04
C LYS A 63 -26.84 -28.12 27.21
N PRO A 64 -26.53 -28.54 25.97
CA PRO A 64 -27.52 -29.19 25.10
C PRO A 64 -28.11 -30.48 25.67
N TRP A 65 -27.28 -31.29 26.35
CA TRP A 65 -27.69 -32.53 27.03
C TRP A 65 -26.76 -32.90 28.19
N ARG A 66 -27.19 -33.86 29.02
CA ARG A 66 -26.41 -34.40 30.16
C ARG A 66 -25.07 -35.01 29.72
N GLN A 67 -24.06 -35.00 30.59
CA GLN A 67 -22.68 -35.39 30.25
C GLN A 67 -22.50 -36.85 29.79
N LYS A 68 -23.37 -37.77 30.22
CA LYS A 68 -23.35 -39.20 29.90
C LYS A 68 -24.79 -39.74 29.78
N GLY A 69 -24.95 -40.91 29.16
CA GLY A 69 -26.23 -41.63 29.10
C GLY A 69 -27.20 -41.22 27.99
N THR A 70 -26.76 -40.48 26.98
CA THR A 70 -27.59 -40.08 25.81
C THR A 70 -27.17 -40.74 24.49
N GLY A 71 -26.06 -41.47 24.45
CA GLY A 71 -25.51 -42.08 23.21
C GLY A 71 -24.95 -41.10 22.18
N ARG A 72 -25.11 -39.78 22.39
CA ARG A 72 -24.57 -38.72 21.54
C ARG A 72 -23.15 -38.32 21.96
N ALA A 73 -22.41 -37.67 21.05
CA ALA A 73 -21.14 -37.02 21.36
C ALA A 73 -21.30 -36.01 22.51
N ARG A 74 -20.21 -35.67 23.22
CA ARG A 74 -20.27 -34.69 24.31
C ARG A 74 -20.30 -33.27 23.75
N ALA A 75 -21.26 -32.45 24.20
CA ALA A 75 -21.34 -31.05 23.83
C ALA A 75 -21.51 -30.17 25.07
N GLY A 76 -20.71 -29.10 25.15
CA GLY A 76 -20.79 -28.10 26.22
C GLY A 76 -21.78 -26.97 25.90
N THR A 77 -21.83 -26.54 24.63
CA THR A 77 -22.69 -25.45 24.15
C THR A 77 -23.04 -25.66 22.68
N ILE A 78 -24.18 -25.12 22.24
CA ILE A 78 -24.57 -25.08 20.82
C ILE A 78 -23.77 -24.06 19.99
N ARG A 79 -23.02 -23.15 20.64
CA ARG A 79 -22.24 -22.09 19.96
C ARG A 79 -20.82 -22.52 19.58
N SER A 80 -20.46 -23.78 19.82
CA SER A 80 -19.11 -24.28 19.54
C SER A 80 -18.82 -24.20 18.03
N PRO A 81 -17.57 -23.95 17.60
CA PRO A 81 -17.21 -23.88 16.18
C PRO A 81 -17.55 -25.11 15.34
N ILE A 82 -17.76 -26.26 15.98
CA ILE A 82 -18.15 -27.51 15.33
C ILE A 82 -19.62 -27.46 14.87
N TRP A 83 -20.44 -26.61 15.49
CA TRP A 83 -21.87 -26.49 15.19
C TRP A 83 -22.12 -25.52 14.05
N VAL A 84 -23.11 -25.83 13.22
CA VAL A 84 -23.65 -24.89 12.21
C VAL A 84 -24.26 -23.70 12.94
N GLY A 85 -23.84 -22.48 12.56
CA GLY A 85 -24.24 -21.24 13.24
C GLY A 85 -23.50 -20.99 14.57
N GLY A 86 -22.51 -21.82 14.92
CA GLY A 86 -21.57 -21.56 16.02
C GLY A 86 -20.58 -20.44 15.71
N GLY A 87 -19.78 -20.06 16.71
CA GLY A 87 -18.74 -19.03 16.55
C GLY A 87 -17.49 -19.57 15.86
N VAL A 88 -16.69 -18.68 15.27
CA VAL A 88 -15.39 -19.05 14.67
C VAL A 88 -14.36 -19.25 15.78
N ALA A 89 -13.48 -20.27 15.66
CA ALA A 89 -12.46 -20.55 16.66
C ALA A 89 -11.41 -19.43 16.76
N PHE A 90 -10.88 -19.01 15.61
CA PHE A 90 -9.95 -17.88 15.48
C PHE A 90 -10.54 -16.87 14.49
N PRO A 91 -11.48 -16.02 14.95
CA PRO A 91 -12.04 -15.01 14.08
C PRO A 91 -10.96 -13.99 13.68
N PRO A 92 -11.02 -13.40 12.47
CA PRO A 92 -10.29 -12.17 12.22
C PRO A 92 -10.71 -11.11 13.24
N ILE A 93 -9.74 -10.50 13.90
CA ILE A 93 -9.95 -9.44 14.88
C ILE A 93 -9.54 -8.12 14.21
N PRO A 94 -10.40 -7.07 14.26
CA PRO A 94 -10.02 -5.76 13.77
C PRO A 94 -8.75 -5.26 14.47
N HIS A 95 -7.73 -4.91 13.68
CA HIS A 95 -6.47 -4.42 14.21
C HIS A 95 -5.82 -3.46 13.22
N SER A 96 -4.93 -2.61 13.72
CA SER A 96 -4.16 -1.71 12.88
C SER A 96 -2.99 -2.45 12.24
N TRP A 97 -2.85 -2.30 10.92
CA TRP A 97 -1.68 -2.77 10.16
C TRP A 97 -0.54 -1.75 10.12
N ARG A 98 -0.68 -0.64 10.86
CA ARG A 98 0.23 0.51 10.76
C ARG A 98 1.63 0.15 11.28
N LYS A 99 2.64 0.26 10.41
CA LYS A 99 4.07 0.10 10.74
C LYS A 99 4.79 1.44 10.70
N ARG A 100 5.64 1.70 11.69
CA ARG A 100 6.47 2.91 11.77
C ARG A 100 7.85 2.65 11.15
N LEU A 101 8.28 3.53 10.26
CA LEU A 101 9.65 3.56 9.75
C LEU A 101 10.42 4.79 10.25
N PRO A 102 11.72 4.65 10.60
CA PRO A 102 12.57 5.78 10.95
C PRO A 102 12.66 6.80 9.81
N LYS A 103 12.76 8.09 10.15
CA LYS A 103 12.81 9.19 9.16
C LYS A 103 13.99 9.04 8.19
N LYS A 104 15.17 8.66 8.71
CA LYS A 104 16.39 8.46 7.90
C LYS A 104 16.22 7.34 6.87
N VAL A 105 15.59 6.23 7.27
CA VAL A 105 15.30 5.10 6.38
C VAL A 105 14.34 5.51 5.27
N LYS A 106 13.29 6.30 5.58
CA LYS A 106 12.38 6.84 4.56
C LYS A 106 13.08 7.76 3.57
N ALA A 107 13.95 8.64 4.05
CA ALA A 107 14.72 9.53 3.19
C ALA A 107 15.69 8.75 2.29
N LEU A 108 16.38 7.75 2.84
CA LEU A 108 17.25 6.84 2.09
C LEU A 108 16.46 6.11 0.99
N ALA A 109 15.30 5.54 1.34
CA ALA A 109 14.46 4.81 0.40
C ALA A 109 13.98 5.68 -0.77
N ARG A 110 13.55 6.92 -0.48
CA ARG A 110 13.16 7.89 -1.52
C ARG A 110 14.33 8.24 -2.44
N ARG A 111 15.49 8.52 -1.84
CA ARG A 111 16.70 8.82 -2.59
C ARG A 111 17.10 7.66 -3.51
N SER A 112 17.09 6.43 -3.00
CA SER A 112 17.38 5.24 -3.81
C SER A 112 16.37 5.03 -4.93
N ALA A 113 15.07 5.32 -4.72
CA ALA A 113 14.08 5.22 -5.80
C ALA A 113 14.28 6.28 -6.90
N LEU A 114 14.67 7.50 -6.52
CA LEU A 114 15.00 8.55 -7.48
C LEU A 114 16.30 8.23 -8.25
N ASN A 115 17.29 7.62 -7.58
CA ASN A 115 18.52 7.13 -8.21
C ASN A 115 18.23 6.06 -9.26
N ASP A 116 17.41 5.05 -8.93
CA ASP A 116 17.02 4.00 -9.88
C ASP A 116 16.38 4.61 -11.14
N ARG A 117 15.51 5.60 -10.98
CA ARG A 117 14.91 6.31 -12.14
C ARG A 117 15.93 7.14 -12.91
N ALA A 118 16.91 7.75 -12.23
CA ALA A 118 17.94 8.54 -12.87
C ALA A 118 18.96 7.67 -13.64
N GLU A 119 19.32 6.50 -13.12
CA GLU A 119 20.20 5.53 -13.78
C GLU A 119 19.62 4.99 -15.08
N ASN A 120 18.29 4.87 -15.14
CA ASN A 120 17.56 4.39 -16.32
C ASN A 120 17.08 5.52 -17.27
N ASP A 121 17.61 6.74 -17.17
CA ASP A 121 17.24 7.92 -17.99
C ASP A 121 15.73 8.27 -17.97
N ARG A 122 15.03 7.86 -16.91
CA ARG A 122 13.58 8.05 -16.69
C ARG A 122 13.25 9.34 -15.95
N VAL A 123 14.25 10.10 -15.51
CA VAL A 123 14.07 11.40 -14.88
C VAL A 123 14.16 12.50 -15.95
N VAL A 124 13.12 13.34 -15.99
CA VAL A 124 13.01 14.49 -16.90
C VAL A 124 12.86 15.75 -16.08
N LEU A 125 13.64 16.78 -16.41
CA LEU A 125 13.48 18.11 -15.86
C LEU A 125 12.57 18.93 -16.77
N ALA A 126 11.59 19.61 -16.20
CA ALA A 126 10.72 20.46 -16.97
C ALA A 126 10.42 21.77 -16.25
N ASP A 127 10.28 22.87 -16.99
CA ASP A 127 9.59 24.05 -16.47
C ASP A 127 8.10 23.86 -16.73
N LEU A 128 7.29 23.77 -15.67
CA LEU A 128 5.87 23.53 -15.80
C LEU A 128 5.16 24.79 -16.32
N PRO A 129 4.19 24.66 -17.23
CA PRO A 129 3.41 25.81 -17.68
C PRO A 129 2.56 26.34 -16.52
N VAL A 130 2.59 27.65 -16.32
CA VAL A 130 1.71 28.32 -15.35
C VAL A 130 0.29 28.30 -15.92
N MET A 131 -0.58 27.49 -15.33
CA MET A 131 -1.97 27.39 -15.75
C MET A 131 -2.84 28.36 -14.97
N GLU A 132 -3.39 29.36 -15.66
CA GLU A 132 -4.38 30.30 -15.09
C GLU A 132 -5.73 29.62 -14.82
N SER A 133 -6.07 28.59 -15.61
CA SER A 133 -7.31 27.81 -15.48
C SER A 133 -7.01 26.31 -15.54
N PRO A 134 -7.72 25.46 -14.77
CA PRO A 134 -7.47 24.03 -14.76
C PRO A 134 -7.98 23.36 -16.05
N LYS A 135 -7.09 23.18 -17.03
CA LYS A 135 -7.38 22.56 -18.34
C LYS A 135 -6.53 21.33 -18.57
N THR A 136 -7.18 20.15 -18.55
CA THR A 136 -6.56 18.85 -18.84
C THR A 136 -5.88 18.80 -20.20
N ARG A 137 -6.50 19.42 -21.23
CA ARG A 137 -5.98 19.44 -22.61
C ARG A 137 -4.59 20.07 -22.71
N ASP A 138 -4.37 21.15 -21.97
CA ASP A 138 -3.12 21.90 -22.04
C ASP A 138 -1.98 21.08 -21.40
N LEU A 139 -2.29 20.37 -20.30
CA LEU A 139 -1.37 19.42 -19.67
C LEU A 139 -1.06 18.21 -20.56
N VAL A 140 -2.07 17.65 -21.25
CA VAL A 140 -1.86 16.55 -22.22
C VAL A 140 -0.99 16.99 -23.39
N SER A 141 -1.18 18.21 -23.91
CA SER A 141 -0.34 18.78 -24.97
C SER A 141 1.13 18.91 -24.54
N PHE A 142 1.34 19.40 -23.32
CA PHE A 142 2.67 19.52 -22.72
C PHE A 142 3.34 18.15 -22.51
N LEU A 143 2.63 17.19 -21.90
CA LEU A 143 3.14 15.83 -21.73
C LEU A 143 3.39 15.15 -23.07
N GLY A 144 2.55 15.38 -24.09
CA GLY A 144 2.76 14.88 -25.44
C GLY A 144 4.05 15.37 -26.08
N SER A 145 4.49 16.59 -25.74
CA SER A 145 5.78 17.14 -26.21
C SER A 145 6.99 16.48 -25.54
N ILE A 146 6.83 16.01 -24.30
CA ILE A 146 7.86 15.26 -23.58
C ILE A 146 7.92 13.81 -24.08
N ALA A 147 6.78 13.26 -24.52
CA ALA A 147 6.56 11.88 -24.90
C ALA A 147 7.04 10.89 -23.81
N PRO A 148 6.52 10.99 -22.57
CA PRO A 148 6.89 10.08 -21.49
C PRO A 148 6.33 8.69 -21.76
N GLU A 149 7.13 7.67 -21.48
CA GLU A 149 6.69 6.29 -21.55
C GLU A 149 5.88 5.93 -20.30
N GLY A 150 4.75 5.24 -20.50
CA GLY A 150 3.95 4.64 -19.43
C GLY A 150 3.32 5.64 -18.45
N LYS A 151 3.41 5.32 -17.15
CA LYS A 151 2.88 6.14 -16.06
C LYS A 151 3.83 7.27 -15.72
N VAL A 152 3.28 8.44 -15.43
CA VAL A 152 4.03 9.68 -15.21
C VAL A 152 3.78 10.21 -13.80
N LEU A 153 4.85 10.51 -13.08
CA LEU A 153 4.79 11.27 -11.83
C LEU A 153 5.35 12.67 -12.10
N VAL A 154 4.54 13.70 -11.87
CA VAL A 154 4.96 15.10 -11.95
C VAL A 154 5.22 15.61 -10.55
N LEU A 155 6.45 16.08 -10.29
CA LEU A 155 6.88 16.67 -9.03
C LEU A 155 6.93 18.19 -9.16
N THR A 156 6.03 18.90 -8.46
CA THR A 156 5.92 20.37 -8.50
C THR A 156 6.72 21.04 -7.39
N ASP A 157 7.09 22.30 -7.61
CA ASP A 157 7.59 23.19 -6.57
C ASP A 157 6.42 23.73 -5.73
N GLY A 158 6.14 23.04 -4.63
CA GLY A 158 5.03 23.35 -3.74
C GLY A 158 3.64 23.03 -4.34
N THR A 159 2.61 23.65 -3.75
CA THR A 159 1.20 23.36 -4.05
C THR A 159 0.73 24.10 -5.30
N ASN A 160 0.52 23.37 -6.40
CA ASN A 160 -0.07 23.91 -7.63
C ASN A 160 -1.46 23.28 -7.86
N GLU A 161 -2.50 23.92 -7.34
CA GLU A 161 -3.87 23.41 -7.38
C GLU A 161 -4.41 23.26 -8.81
N ASN A 162 -4.18 24.26 -9.66
CA ASN A 162 -4.64 24.22 -11.06
C ASN A 162 -4.01 23.05 -11.82
N LEU A 163 -2.73 22.75 -11.55
CA LEU A 163 -2.03 21.63 -12.16
C LEU A 163 -2.52 20.28 -11.62
N TYR A 164 -2.74 20.18 -10.31
CA TYR A 164 -3.33 18.99 -9.70
C TYR A 164 -4.73 18.69 -10.25
N LEU A 165 -5.61 19.70 -10.33
CA LEU A 165 -6.97 19.56 -10.86
C LEU A 165 -6.97 19.15 -12.33
N SER A 166 -6.02 19.68 -13.12
CA SER A 166 -5.85 19.33 -14.53
C SER A 166 -5.32 17.90 -14.74
N ALA A 167 -4.57 17.35 -13.79
CA ALA A 167 -4.01 16.01 -13.91
C ALA A 167 -4.92 14.91 -13.32
N ARG A 168 -5.76 15.22 -12.32
CA ARG A 168 -6.57 14.24 -11.57
C ARG A 168 -7.44 13.32 -12.44
N ASN A 169 -7.86 13.80 -13.62
CA ASN A 169 -8.69 13.00 -14.55
C ASN A 169 -7.87 11.97 -15.36
N LEU A 170 -6.55 12.10 -15.41
CA LEU A 170 -5.68 11.21 -16.17
C LEU A 170 -5.25 10.02 -15.29
N SER A 171 -5.60 8.80 -15.70
CA SER A 171 -5.31 7.58 -14.92
C SER A 171 -3.82 7.22 -14.84
N ASN A 172 -3.04 7.69 -15.81
CA ASN A 172 -1.61 7.44 -15.95
C ASN A 172 -0.73 8.56 -15.39
N VAL A 173 -1.31 9.67 -14.91
CA VAL A 173 -0.54 10.81 -14.41
C VAL A 173 -0.88 11.06 -12.95
N SER A 174 0.15 11.18 -12.12
CA SER A 174 0.03 11.63 -10.73
C SER A 174 0.82 12.91 -10.55
N VAL A 175 0.27 13.86 -9.80
CA VAL A 175 0.92 15.13 -9.44
C VAL A 175 1.10 15.14 -7.94
N VAL A 176 2.34 15.32 -7.49
CA VAL A 176 2.70 15.42 -6.07
C VAL A 176 3.73 16.52 -5.91
N GLU A 177 3.74 17.17 -4.75
CA GLU A 177 4.77 18.15 -4.42
C GLU A 177 6.14 17.47 -4.25
N PHE A 178 7.19 18.13 -4.71
CA PHE A 178 8.55 17.67 -4.44
C PHE A 178 8.84 17.69 -2.94
N GLY A 179 9.23 16.54 -2.37
CA GLY A 179 9.35 16.38 -0.92
C GLY A 179 8.20 15.59 -0.30
N GLY A 180 7.02 15.61 -0.92
CA GLY A 180 5.80 14.93 -0.47
C GLY A 180 5.62 13.53 -1.05
N GLU A 181 6.42 13.16 -2.04
CA GLU A 181 6.29 11.89 -2.75
C GLU A 181 6.68 10.69 -1.88
N SER A 182 5.93 9.60 -2.02
CA SER A 182 6.26 8.32 -1.41
C SER A 182 7.16 7.51 -2.34
N VAL A 183 7.92 6.59 -1.76
CA VAL A 183 8.72 5.61 -2.53
C VAL A 183 7.83 4.82 -3.51
N TYR A 184 6.61 4.51 -3.07
CA TYR A 184 5.60 3.85 -3.90
C TYR A 184 5.24 4.66 -5.15
N ASP A 185 5.07 5.98 -5.02
CA ASP A 185 4.66 6.85 -6.13
C ASP A 185 5.76 6.93 -7.20
N VAL A 186 7.02 7.02 -6.76
CA VAL A 186 8.20 7.04 -7.64
C VAL A 186 8.37 5.71 -8.39
N LEU A 187 8.13 4.58 -7.71
CA LEU A 187 8.22 3.25 -8.32
C LEU A 187 6.99 2.91 -9.19
N TRP A 188 5.81 3.46 -8.88
CA TRP A 188 4.60 3.31 -9.69
C TRP A 188 4.74 4.01 -11.04
N ALA A 189 5.42 5.16 -11.08
CA ALA A 189 5.71 5.88 -12.30
C ALA A 189 6.89 5.24 -13.05
N TYR A 190 6.74 5.20 -14.37
CA TYR A 190 7.83 4.85 -15.27
C TYR A 190 8.69 6.08 -15.56
N THR A 191 8.07 7.22 -15.88
CA THR A 191 8.77 8.50 -16.09
C THR A 191 8.49 9.46 -14.93
N VAL A 192 9.54 10.06 -14.38
CA VAL A 192 9.42 11.09 -13.32
C VAL A 192 9.78 12.45 -13.91
N VAL A 193 8.82 13.37 -13.96
CA VAL A 193 8.99 14.74 -14.40
C VAL A 193 9.15 15.63 -13.18
N ILE A 194 10.30 16.26 -13.03
CA ILE A 194 10.60 17.13 -11.89
C ILE A 194 10.61 18.58 -12.37
N GLU A 195 9.84 19.43 -11.70
CA GLU A 195 9.89 20.86 -11.92
C GLU A 195 11.28 21.39 -11.56
N ARG A 196 11.86 22.20 -12.44
CA ARG A 196 13.21 22.71 -12.24
C ARG A 196 13.35 23.51 -10.94
N SER A 197 12.41 24.41 -10.65
CA SER A 197 12.40 25.26 -9.45
C SER A 197 12.47 24.43 -8.16
N ALA A 198 11.83 23.25 -8.16
CA ALA A 198 11.80 22.35 -7.01
C ALA A 198 13.16 21.75 -6.62
N LEU A 199 14.12 21.68 -7.56
CA LEU A 199 15.49 21.20 -7.29
C LEU A 199 16.44 22.33 -6.90
N ASP A 200 16.19 23.55 -7.40
CA ASP A 200 17.00 24.73 -7.12
C ASP A 200 16.71 25.24 -5.68
N GLU A 201 15.47 25.07 -5.19
CA GLU A 201 15.12 25.35 -3.80
C GLU A 201 15.47 24.15 -2.89
N LYS A 202 16.39 24.35 -1.94
CA LYS A 202 16.61 23.40 -0.83
C LYS A 202 15.25 23.03 -0.22
N PRO A 203 15.02 21.76 0.18
CA PRO A 203 13.75 21.36 0.73
C PRO A 203 13.44 22.22 1.96
N LYS A 204 12.45 23.11 1.82
CA LYS A 204 11.89 23.85 2.95
C LYS A 204 11.33 22.82 3.90
N ALA A 205 12.08 22.52 4.97
CA ALA A 205 11.57 21.77 6.09
C ALA A 205 10.25 22.42 6.50
N LYS A 206 9.17 21.62 6.49
CA LYS A 206 7.78 22.02 6.73
C LYS A 206 7.68 23.28 7.59
N ALA A 207 7.15 24.35 7.01
CA ALA A 207 6.69 25.51 7.75
C ALA A 207 5.79 25.01 8.89
N LYS A 208 6.13 25.38 10.13
CA LYS A 208 5.25 25.18 11.27
C LYS A 208 3.97 25.96 10.99
N VAL A 209 2.87 25.28 10.68
CA VAL A 209 1.55 25.88 10.77
C VAL A 209 1.30 26.13 12.26
N LYS A 210 1.46 27.38 12.65
CA LYS A 210 1.07 27.90 13.96
C LYS A 210 -0.46 27.88 13.99
N ALA A 211 -1.02 27.09 14.89
CA ALA A 211 -2.45 27.12 15.18
C ALA A 211 -2.78 28.47 15.83
N GLU A 212 -3.35 29.38 15.05
CA GLU A 212 -4.10 30.55 15.52
C GLU A 212 -5.27 30.74 14.54
N THR A 213 -6.43 30.18 14.90
CA THR A 213 -7.77 30.62 14.49
C THR A 213 -8.81 29.75 15.19
N ALA A 214 -9.18 30.15 16.41
CA ALA A 214 -10.44 29.78 17.06
C ALA A 214 -10.67 30.73 18.25
N ALA A 215 -10.91 32.00 17.94
CA ALA A 215 -11.64 32.92 18.78
C ALA A 215 -12.11 34.07 17.88
N GLU A 216 -13.38 34.42 18.02
CA GLU A 216 -14.12 35.53 17.40
C GLU A 216 -15.10 35.15 16.27
N ALA A 217 -16.31 35.70 16.44
CA ALA A 217 -17.51 35.68 15.60
C ALA A 217 -18.53 34.55 15.85
N ALA A 218 -19.36 34.76 16.89
CA ALA A 218 -20.79 34.45 16.81
C ALA A 218 -21.56 35.78 16.81
N PRO A 219 -22.47 36.02 15.86
CA PRO A 219 -23.52 37.01 16.03
C PRO A 219 -24.90 36.35 16.24
N GLU A 220 -25.65 37.01 17.10
CA GLU A 220 -27.03 36.73 17.52
C GLU A 220 -28.04 36.86 16.37
N ALA A 221 -29.09 36.04 16.39
CA ALA A 221 -30.36 36.30 15.71
C ALA A 221 -31.51 35.54 16.41
N GLU A 222 -32.52 36.29 16.85
CA GLU A 222 -33.79 35.86 17.42
C GLU A 222 -34.72 35.19 16.38
N ALA A 223 -35.46 34.15 16.79
CA ALA A 223 -36.77 33.78 16.22
C ALA A 223 -37.59 32.86 17.17
N GLU A 224 -38.68 33.45 17.66
CA GLU A 224 -39.99 32.97 18.16
C GLU A 224 -40.38 31.46 18.12
N ALA A 225 -40.74 30.92 19.31
CA ALA A 225 -41.86 30.04 19.76
C ALA A 225 -42.58 29.06 18.78
N PRO A 226 -43.13 27.88 19.21
CA PRO A 226 -44.07 27.78 20.33
C PRO A 226 -44.01 26.53 21.26
N GLU A 227 -44.73 26.70 22.37
CA GLU A 227 -44.96 25.84 23.53
C GLU A 227 -45.72 24.53 23.24
N ALA A 228 -45.43 23.48 24.04
CA ALA A 228 -46.40 22.53 24.61
C ALA A 228 -45.72 21.58 25.64
N GLU A 229 -45.97 21.85 26.93
CA GLU A 229 -46.33 20.96 28.07
C GLU A 229 -45.82 19.48 28.08
N ALA A 230 -45.38 18.82 29.17
CA ALA A 230 -45.50 19.05 30.60
C ALA A 230 -44.61 18.04 31.39
N GLU A 231 -44.34 18.35 32.69
CA GLU A 231 -44.08 17.43 33.84
C GLU A 231 -42.70 16.72 33.92
N VAL A 232 -41.87 16.72 34.99
CA VAL A 232 -42.04 16.77 36.46
C VAL A 232 -40.79 17.38 37.16
N GLU A 233 -40.99 17.99 38.33
CA GLU A 233 -40.08 18.68 39.27
C GLU A 233 -38.94 17.85 39.95
N PRO A 234 -38.01 18.51 40.70
CA PRO A 234 -36.60 18.10 40.89
C PRO A 234 -36.24 17.62 42.32
N ALA A 235 -35.00 17.14 42.50
CA ALA A 235 -34.30 17.06 43.80
C ALA A 235 -32.81 17.39 43.53
N ALA A 236 -32.36 18.60 43.83
CA ALA A 236 -31.86 19.09 45.12
C ALA A 236 -30.45 18.58 45.45
N GLU A 237 -29.48 19.47 45.20
CA GLU A 237 -28.12 19.48 45.73
C GLU A 237 -28.11 19.66 47.26
N ALA A 238 -27.09 19.12 47.93
CA ALA A 238 -26.44 19.78 49.06
C ALA A 238 -25.05 19.16 49.29
N GLU A 239 -24.03 20.01 49.17
CA GLU A 239 -22.65 19.84 49.61
C GLU A 239 -22.56 19.72 51.13
N GLU A 240 -21.49 19.12 51.68
CA GLU A 240 -20.51 19.81 52.54
C GLU A 240 -19.31 18.88 52.87
N GLU A 241 -18.20 19.54 53.17
CA GLU A 241 -16.79 19.16 53.30
C GLU A 241 -16.43 18.30 54.53
N ALA A 242 -15.25 17.64 54.50
CA ALA A 242 -14.15 17.82 55.46
C ALA A 242 -13.01 16.78 55.28
N GLU A 243 -11.77 17.28 55.31
CA GLU A 243 -10.50 16.55 55.49
C GLU A 243 -10.43 15.83 56.86
N GLU A 244 -9.76 14.68 56.96
CA GLU A 244 -8.56 14.47 57.81
C GLU A 244 -8.01 13.02 57.76
N GLU A 245 -6.67 12.95 57.82
CA GLU A 245 -5.79 11.91 58.39
C GLU A 245 -5.63 10.49 57.80
N ALA A 246 -4.36 10.19 57.50
CA ALA A 246 -3.77 8.86 57.36
C ALA A 246 -3.59 8.16 58.72
N PRO A 247 -3.36 6.84 58.75
CA PRO A 247 -2.00 6.41 59.12
C PRO A 247 -1.43 5.21 58.34
N GLU A 248 -0.09 5.16 58.31
CA GLU A 248 0.78 4.06 57.86
C GLU A 248 0.89 2.89 58.87
N ALA A 249 1.42 1.77 58.33
CA ALA A 249 2.16 0.67 58.95
C ALA A 249 1.38 -0.57 59.44
N ASP A 250 1.64 -1.72 58.78
CA ASP A 250 2.44 -2.79 59.40
C ASP A 250 2.97 -3.80 58.34
N GLU A 251 4.23 -4.20 58.54
CA GLU A 251 4.98 -5.22 57.80
C GLU A 251 4.74 -6.61 58.44
N GLU A 252 4.58 -7.67 57.65
CA GLU A 252 4.89 -9.06 58.06
C GLU A 252 4.99 -9.92 56.77
N GLU A 253 6.19 -10.14 56.25
CA GLU A 253 7.14 -11.24 56.53
C GLU A 253 6.82 -12.55 55.78
N ALA A 254 7.72 -12.90 54.86
CA ALA A 254 7.79 -14.17 54.16
C ALA A 254 8.50 -15.23 55.00
N PRO A 255 8.23 -16.53 54.83
CA PRO A 255 9.18 -17.55 55.26
C PRO A 255 9.89 -18.22 54.07
N GLU A 256 11.20 -18.01 54.00
CA GLU A 256 12.16 -19.01 53.51
C GLU A 256 12.60 -19.88 54.70
N ALA A 257 12.72 -21.19 54.48
CA ALA A 257 13.57 -22.07 55.28
C ALA A 257 14.07 -23.22 54.39
N GLU A 258 15.38 -23.21 54.18
CA GLU A 258 16.20 -24.24 53.53
C GLU A 258 16.40 -25.48 54.41
N ALA A 259 16.73 -26.62 53.79
CA ALA A 259 17.94 -27.41 54.08
C ALA A 259 18.04 -28.68 53.19
N GLU A 260 19.12 -28.75 52.38
CA GLU A 260 20.12 -29.84 52.24
C GLU A 260 19.67 -31.33 52.13
N GLU A 261 20.30 -32.26 51.39
CA GLU A 261 21.46 -32.36 50.50
C GLU A 261 21.42 -33.80 49.89
N ALA A 262 22.21 -34.03 48.82
CA ALA A 262 22.80 -35.31 48.37
C ALA A 262 22.00 -36.23 47.42
N ALA A 263 22.43 -36.28 46.15
CA ALA A 263 23.21 -37.41 45.60
C ALA A 263 23.62 -37.17 44.14
N GLU A 264 24.91 -37.36 43.86
CA GLU A 264 25.57 -37.35 42.55
C GLU A 264 25.27 -38.60 41.68
N ALA A 265 25.77 -38.55 40.44
CA ALA A 265 26.00 -39.62 39.45
C ALA A 265 24.81 -39.89 38.47
N GLU A 266 24.95 -40.00 37.15
CA GLU A 266 26.09 -40.25 36.25
C GLU A 266 25.91 -39.50 34.91
N ALA A 267 27.04 -39.28 34.23
CA ALA A 267 27.14 -38.99 32.82
C ALA A 267 27.06 -40.28 31.98
N ASP A 268 26.40 -40.25 30.83
CA ASP A 268 26.60 -41.19 29.70
C ASP A 268 25.98 -40.51 28.45
N GLU A 269 26.81 -39.85 27.64
CA GLU A 269 27.42 -40.38 26.42
C GLU A 269 26.43 -40.39 25.23
N ALA A 270 26.70 -39.50 24.28
CA ALA A 270 26.08 -39.49 22.97
C ALA A 270 26.67 -40.60 22.10
N PRO A 271 25.87 -41.32 21.31
CA PRO A 271 26.40 -41.98 20.13
C PRO A 271 26.11 -41.17 18.87
N GLU A 272 27.19 -40.74 18.22
CA GLU A 272 27.26 -40.61 16.76
C GLU A 272 27.00 -41.97 16.11
N ALA A 273 26.07 -42.03 15.17
CA ALA A 273 25.91 -43.06 14.13
C ALA A 273 24.70 -42.64 13.29
N GLU A 274 24.63 -42.67 11.97
CA GLU A 274 25.55 -43.04 10.90
C GLU A 274 24.85 -42.49 9.64
N ALA A 275 25.60 -41.99 8.68
CA ALA A 275 25.06 -41.52 7.42
C ALA A 275 24.44 -42.69 6.66
N VAL A 276 23.12 -42.65 6.43
CA VAL A 276 22.48 -43.60 5.52
C VAL A 276 22.55 -43.04 4.11
N GLU A 277 23.49 -43.62 3.38
CA GLU A 277 23.73 -43.57 1.94
C GLU A 277 22.44 -43.79 1.13
N ALA A 278 22.19 -42.92 0.16
CA ALA A 278 21.17 -43.12 -0.85
C ALA A 278 21.63 -44.22 -1.82
N PRO A 279 20.82 -45.23 -2.16
CA PRO A 279 21.18 -46.14 -3.22
C PRO A 279 20.99 -45.47 -4.58
N GLU A 280 22.12 -45.30 -5.27
CA GLU A 280 22.18 -45.14 -6.72
C GLU A 280 21.50 -46.35 -7.38
N ALA A 281 20.53 -46.08 -8.25
CA ALA A 281 20.03 -47.05 -9.22
C ALA A 281 20.29 -46.46 -10.61
N GLU A 282 21.37 -46.94 -11.21
CA GLU A 282 21.67 -46.80 -12.62
C GLU A 282 20.54 -47.42 -13.45
N ALA A 283 20.00 -46.64 -14.38
CA ALA A 283 19.32 -47.14 -15.56
C ALA A 283 19.74 -46.26 -16.72
N GLU A 284 20.84 -46.67 -17.36
CA GLU A 284 21.21 -46.28 -18.71
C GLU A 284 20.12 -46.73 -19.69
N VAL A 285 19.56 -45.82 -20.50
CA VAL A 285 19.41 -46.02 -21.96
C VAL A 285 19.49 -44.63 -22.63
N GLU A 286 20.35 -44.59 -23.63
CA GLU A 286 20.86 -43.45 -24.42
C GLU A 286 19.84 -42.62 -25.22
N PRO A 287 20.25 -41.41 -25.68
CA PRO A 287 19.42 -40.44 -26.38
C PRO A 287 19.31 -40.73 -27.88
N ALA A 288 18.11 -40.57 -28.45
CA ALA A 288 17.91 -40.58 -29.89
C ALA A 288 18.23 -39.20 -30.48
N ALA A 289 19.31 -39.12 -31.25
CA ALA A 289 19.61 -38.04 -32.18
C ALA A 289 19.40 -38.52 -33.62
N GLU A 290 18.77 -37.63 -34.42
CA GLU A 290 18.93 -37.38 -35.85
C GLU A 290 18.93 -38.54 -36.88
N ALA A 291 17.96 -38.48 -37.80
CA ALA A 291 18.19 -38.80 -39.21
C ALA A 291 17.25 -37.94 -40.09
N GLU A 292 17.86 -37.26 -41.06
CA GLU A 292 17.31 -36.47 -42.16
C GLU A 292 16.42 -37.32 -43.09
N GLU A 293 15.47 -36.70 -43.81
CA GLU A 293 15.45 -36.64 -45.29
C GLU A 293 14.25 -35.81 -45.81
N GLU A 294 14.46 -35.23 -46.99
CA GLU A 294 13.80 -34.13 -47.68
C GLU A 294 12.37 -34.38 -48.21
N ALA A 295 11.60 -33.31 -48.44
CA ALA A 295 11.07 -32.90 -49.76
C ALA A 295 9.75 -32.09 -49.69
N GLU A 296 9.70 -31.07 -50.54
CA GLU A 296 8.54 -30.32 -51.06
C GLU A 296 7.93 -29.18 -50.23
N GLU A 297 8.53 -28.02 -50.49
CA GLU A 297 8.01 -26.65 -50.53
C GLU A 297 6.72 -26.52 -51.37
N GLU A 298 5.60 -26.08 -50.77
CA GLU A 298 4.43 -25.58 -51.51
C GLU A 298 4.24 -24.09 -51.15
N ALA A 299 4.46 -23.24 -52.15
CA ALA A 299 4.32 -21.80 -52.12
C ALA A 299 2.86 -21.36 -52.40
N PRO A 300 2.48 -20.09 -52.15
CA PRO A 300 1.08 -19.65 -52.06
C PRO A 300 0.46 -19.28 -53.43
N GLU A 301 -0.81 -19.63 -53.64
CA GLU A 301 -1.60 -19.18 -54.78
C GLU A 301 -2.01 -17.70 -54.65
N ALA A 302 -1.61 -16.89 -55.63
CA ALA A 302 -2.20 -15.60 -55.96
C ALA A 302 -2.24 -15.41 -57.49
N ASP A 303 -3.38 -14.89 -57.94
CA ASP A 303 -3.68 -14.19 -59.19
C ASP A 303 -3.82 -14.96 -60.52
N ALA A 304 -5.07 -14.99 -61.02
CA ALA A 304 -5.35 -14.85 -62.44
C ALA A 304 -6.60 -13.96 -62.63
N GLU A 305 -6.35 -12.71 -63.04
CA GLU A 305 -7.29 -11.84 -63.75
C GLU A 305 -7.89 -12.56 -64.97
N GLU A 306 -9.21 -12.49 -65.14
CA GLU A 306 -9.86 -12.70 -66.43
C GLU A 306 -10.62 -11.43 -66.82
N ALA A 307 -10.37 -10.99 -68.06
CA ALA A 307 -10.64 -9.67 -68.62
C ALA A 307 -12.15 -9.39 -68.87
N PRO A 308 -12.54 -8.10 -69.03
CA PRO A 308 -13.83 -7.73 -69.60
C PRO A 308 -13.73 -7.57 -71.13
N GLU A 309 -14.49 -8.36 -71.89
CA GLU A 309 -14.81 -8.09 -73.30
C GLU A 309 -16.30 -7.75 -73.48
N VAL A 310 -16.54 -6.99 -74.54
CA VAL A 310 -17.65 -6.07 -74.79
C VAL A 310 -18.55 -6.60 -75.91
N ASP A 311 -19.84 -6.28 -75.80
CA ASP A 311 -20.91 -6.24 -76.83
C ASP A 311 -21.38 -7.53 -77.54
N THR A 312 -22.69 -7.81 -77.42
CA THR A 312 -23.61 -7.93 -78.58
C THR A 312 -25.08 -7.91 -78.13
N GLU A 313 -25.88 -7.14 -78.88
CA GLU A 313 -27.34 -7.03 -78.89
C GLU A 313 -28.08 -8.38 -78.97
N GLU A 314 -29.26 -8.51 -78.36
CA GLU A 314 -30.53 -8.76 -79.08
C GLU A 314 -31.74 -8.87 -78.13
N ASP A 315 -32.86 -8.43 -78.67
CA ASP A 315 -34.24 -8.31 -78.19
C ASP A 315 -34.96 -9.61 -77.72
N ASP A 316 -36.21 -9.40 -77.29
CA ASP A 316 -37.38 -10.29 -77.29
C ASP A 316 -37.87 -10.93 -75.95
N ASP A 317 -38.97 -10.33 -75.45
CA ASP A 317 -40.26 -10.93 -75.04
C ASP A 317 -40.32 -12.27 -74.28
N ALA A 318 -40.82 -12.21 -73.03
CA ALA A 318 -42.03 -12.91 -72.53
C ALA A 318 -42.32 -12.61 -71.05
#